data_AF-A0A7M2WW64-F1
#
_entry.id   AF-A0A7M2WW64-F1
#
_cell.length_a   1.000
_cell.length_b   1.000
_cell.length_c   1.000
_cell.angle_alpha   90.00
_cell.angle_beta   90.00
_cell.angle_gamma   90.00
#
_symmetry.space_group_name_H-M   'P 1'
#
loop_
_entity.id
_entity.type
_entity.pdbx_description
1 polymer ?
#
loop_
_entity_poly.entity_id
_entity_poly.type
_entity_poly.pdbx_seq_one_letter_code
_entity_poly.pdbx_strand_id
1 'polypeptide(L)'
;MSHLPSTRRSCLRPIAAMLLLMAVTSFAGAQVDQAAMRDQQRRNRQDQYRSMQNIVRNMQRLEVRRIEDVFQIRVEGKSLVVGLPLGERDARLAGESTKRRNGQFRLELEGFSGPTYIQLSNVSPFQVRAARAPGAQPAPANDEAAAARTFSLLSYDMPNPDTLTTTSVQSYPSYFHVERNTQLNDGHWMVRIMEQRSPDLPDGGTVQLWVNQYGGGATQPININIQAADFPTLVRDNPNEVEQYIRPLLRQLGQEQIFAPDARVAWQVLADYWPADEVVGKQVNGLLPDLDHSDFRQREKALALLLKLDRQGAAVLRHLDRSGFSAEKNLMIDRALAPYAQLPDREMNRLATDKGFLLDCLYSDDEPIRGAAIQQLVKITGKTNLRYDPKGTTGDRFSAARDLREKLTGKPATQPVK
;
A
#
# COMPACT_ATOMS: atom_id res chain seq x y z
N MET A 1 2.99 -49.85 -58.54
CA MET A 1 3.56 -48.96 -59.58
C MET A 1 3.84 -47.64 -58.87
N SER A 2 5.07 -47.20 -58.61
CA SER A 2 6.31 -47.40 -59.35
C SER A 2 7.54 -47.20 -58.43
N HIS A 3 8.47 -48.15 -58.54
CA HIS A 3 9.94 -48.12 -58.53
C HIS A 3 10.78 -47.01 -57.82
N LEU A 4 11.53 -47.52 -56.81
CA LEU A 4 12.89 -47.22 -56.29
C LEU A 4 13.91 -46.58 -57.29
N PRO A 5 14.99 -45.87 -56.83
CA PRO A 5 16.20 -46.46 -56.20
C PRO A 5 16.69 -45.72 -54.93
N SER A 6 17.19 -46.35 -53.87
CA SER A 6 18.36 -47.24 -53.71
C SER A 6 19.73 -46.56 -53.89
N THR A 7 20.59 -46.79 -52.88
CA THR A 7 22.04 -46.55 -52.77
C THR A 7 22.55 -45.15 -52.38
N ARG A 8 23.11 -45.04 -51.17
CA ARG A 8 24.57 -45.06 -50.92
C ARG A 8 24.88 -45.07 -49.41
N ARG A 9 25.41 -46.21 -48.94
CA ARG A 9 26.29 -46.28 -47.76
C ARG A 9 27.68 -45.85 -48.21
N SER A 10 28.37 -44.96 -47.49
CA SER A 10 29.85 -44.90 -47.43
C SER A 10 30.34 -43.86 -46.40
N CYS A 11 30.99 -44.38 -45.37
CA CYS A 11 32.16 -43.85 -44.65
C CYS A 11 32.22 -42.35 -44.27
N LEU A 12 31.79 -42.02 -43.04
CA LEU A 12 32.20 -40.80 -42.33
C LEU A 12 32.35 -41.08 -40.81
N ARG A 13 33.45 -41.74 -40.45
CA ARG A 13 34.12 -41.69 -39.13
C ARG A 13 35.61 -41.78 -39.45
N PRO A 14 36.46 -40.77 -39.15
CA PRO A 14 36.67 -40.23 -37.82
C PRO A 14 36.95 -38.70 -37.81
N ILE A 15 35.92 -37.86 -37.84
CA ILE A 15 36.06 -36.41 -37.53
C ILE A 15 35.20 -36.01 -36.32
N ALA A 16 34.21 -36.82 -35.96
CA ALA A 16 33.35 -36.59 -34.79
C ALA A 16 34.08 -36.67 -33.43
N ALA A 17 35.23 -37.33 -33.33
CA ALA A 17 35.96 -37.46 -32.06
C ALA A 17 36.86 -36.24 -31.74
N MET A 18 37.31 -35.49 -32.76
CA MET A 18 38.22 -34.35 -32.57
C MET A 18 37.45 -33.03 -32.36
N LEU A 19 36.26 -32.88 -32.96
CA LEU A 19 35.32 -31.80 -32.65
C LEU A 19 34.69 -31.93 -31.25
N LEU A 20 34.57 -33.15 -30.72
CA LEU A 20 34.12 -33.38 -29.34
C LEU A 20 35.19 -32.98 -28.31
N LEU A 21 36.49 -33.13 -28.60
CA LEU A 21 37.56 -32.74 -27.67
C LEU A 21 37.84 -31.22 -27.65
N MET A 22 37.63 -30.50 -28.77
CA MET A 22 37.78 -29.03 -28.79
C MET A 22 36.56 -28.29 -28.22
N ALA A 23 35.35 -28.88 -28.26
CA ALA A 23 34.19 -28.34 -27.55
C ALA A 23 34.35 -28.47 -26.03
N VAL A 24 34.85 -29.60 -25.53
CA VAL A 24 34.97 -29.84 -24.07
C VAL A 24 35.99 -28.90 -23.39
N THR A 25 37.02 -28.44 -24.11
CA THR A 25 38.02 -27.51 -23.55
C THR A 25 37.56 -26.05 -23.54
N SER A 26 36.68 -25.63 -24.47
CA SER A 26 36.14 -24.27 -24.52
C SER A 26 35.01 -24.02 -23.49
N PHE A 27 34.26 -25.05 -23.09
CA PHE A 27 33.29 -24.94 -21.99
C PHE A 27 33.94 -24.83 -20.61
N ALA A 28 35.11 -25.44 -20.40
CA ALA A 28 35.80 -25.39 -19.10
C ALA A 28 36.36 -24.00 -18.79
N GLY A 29 36.91 -23.29 -19.79
CA GLY A 29 37.40 -21.91 -19.61
C GLY A 29 36.29 -20.91 -19.27
N ALA A 30 35.15 -20.99 -19.97
CA ALA A 30 34.01 -20.10 -19.72
C ALA A 30 33.38 -20.28 -18.32
N GLN A 31 33.48 -21.48 -17.73
CA GLN A 31 33.00 -21.73 -16.37
C GLN A 31 33.89 -21.12 -15.28
N VAL A 32 35.22 -21.15 -15.48
CA VAL A 32 36.18 -20.56 -14.53
C VAL A 32 36.02 -19.04 -14.46
N ASP A 33 35.76 -18.37 -15.58
CA ASP A 33 35.51 -16.93 -15.61
C ASP A 33 34.19 -16.54 -14.92
N GLN A 34 33.15 -17.38 -15.02
CA GLN A 34 31.87 -17.12 -14.34
C GLN A 34 32.00 -17.22 -12.82
N ALA A 35 32.76 -18.19 -12.31
CA ALA A 35 32.97 -18.31 -10.86
C ALA A 35 33.74 -17.11 -10.31
N ALA A 36 34.82 -16.70 -10.97
CA ALA A 36 35.61 -15.53 -10.58
C ALA A 36 34.76 -14.23 -10.60
N MET A 37 33.92 -14.07 -11.61
CA MET A 37 32.99 -12.94 -11.72
C MET A 37 31.97 -12.93 -10.58
N ARG A 38 31.40 -14.08 -10.21
CA ARG A 38 30.47 -14.20 -9.07
C ARG A 38 31.15 -13.84 -7.75
N ASP A 39 32.37 -14.31 -7.52
CA ASP A 39 33.14 -13.97 -6.33
C ASP A 39 33.50 -12.48 -6.27
N GLN A 40 33.79 -11.85 -7.41
CA GLN A 40 33.99 -10.41 -7.49
C GLN A 40 32.70 -9.65 -7.15
N GLN A 41 31.55 -10.04 -7.70
CA GLN A 41 30.26 -9.41 -7.38
C GLN A 41 29.89 -9.55 -5.90
N ARG A 42 30.16 -10.72 -5.31
CA ARG A 42 29.97 -10.97 -3.87
C ARG A 42 30.84 -10.03 -3.02
N ARG A 43 32.12 -9.87 -3.36
CA ARG A 43 33.01 -8.92 -2.67
C ARG A 43 32.50 -7.49 -2.81
N ASN A 44 32.11 -7.07 -4.00
CA ASN A 44 31.57 -5.73 -4.24
C ASN A 44 30.33 -5.43 -3.38
N ARG A 45 29.39 -6.38 -3.25
CA ARG A 45 28.21 -6.20 -2.38
C ARG A 45 28.57 -6.15 -0.90
N GLN A 46 29.48 -7.00 -0.45
CA GLN A 46 29.96 -6.97 0.93
C GLN A 46 30.65 -5.65 1.27
N ASP A 47 31.47 -5.14 0.36
CA ASP A 47 32.15 -3.85 0.52
C ASP A 47 31.17 -2.68 0.49
N GLN A 48 30.16 -2.72 -0.39
CA GLN A 48 29.06 -1.76 -0.40
C GLN A 48 28.30 -1.77 0.93
N TYR A 49 27.92 -2.94 1.43
CA TYR A 49 27.21 -3.07 2.70
C TYR A 49 28.05 -2.55 3.89
N ARG A 50 29.34 -2.92 3.97
CA ARG A 50 30.27 -2.42 4.99
C ARG A 50 30.45 -0.91 4.92
N SER A 51 30.58 -0.36 3.71
CA SER A 51 30.66 1.08 3.49
C SER A 51 29.43 1.79 4.06
N MET A 52 28.22 1.29 3.76
CA MET A 52 26.98 1.85 4.30
C MET A 52 26.88 1.72 5.82
N GLN A 53 27.30 0.59 6.39
CA GLN A 53 27.38 0.43 7.84
C GLN A 53 28.28 1.49 8.49
N ASN A 54 29.44 1.78 7.90
CA ASN A 54 30.36 2.78 8.42
C ASN A 54 29.78 4.21 8.34
N ILE A 55 29.12 4.55 7.23
CA ILE A 55 28.46 5.86 7.06
C ILE A 55 27.35 6.03 8.09
N VAL A 56 26.43 5.06 8.17
CA VAL A 56 25.26 5.12 9.05
C VAL A 56 25.66 5.06 10.52
N ARG A 57 26.74 4.35 10.88
CA ARG A 57 27.25 4.30 12.27
C ARG A 57 27.57 5.68 12.83
N ASN A 58 28.02 6.61 12.01
CA ASN A 58 28.44 7.95 12.43
C ASN A 58 27.30 8.98 12.42
N MET A 59 26.08 8.60 12.02
CA MET A 59 24.91 9.49 12.04
C MET A 59 24.33 9.62 13.45
N GLN A 60 23.61 10.71 13.69
CA GLN A 60 22.85 10.91 14.93
C GLN A 60 21.77 9.81 15.04
N ARG A 61 21.71 9.14 16.19
CA ARG A 61 20.68 8.13 16.46
C ARG A 61 19.34 8.79 16.76
N LEU A 62 18.27 8.25 16.20
CA LEU A 62 16.89 8.58 16.58
C LEU A 62 16.30 7.42 17.39
N GLU A 63 15.82 7.70 18.60
CA GLU A 63 15.31 6.68 19.54
C GLU A 63 13.88 6.25 19.17
N VAL A 64 13.78 5.42 18.13
CA VAL A 64 12.53 4.80 17.66
C VAL A 64 12.78 3.34 17.35
N ARG A 65 11.83 2.48 17.74
CA ARG A 65 11.93 1.02 17.56
C ARG A 65 11.08 0.50 16.41
N ARG A 66 9.96 1.16 16.14
CA ARG A 66 9.00 0.73 15.11
C ARG A 66 9.01 1.70 13.96
N ILE A 67 8.85 1.18 12.74
CA ILE A 67 8.88 2.01 11.54
C ILE A 67 7.65 2.92 11.46
N GLU A 68 6.51 2.51 12.00
CA GLU A 68 5.29 3.33 12.04
C GLU A 68 5.44 4.59 12.92
N ASP A 69 6.40 4.59 13.87
CA ASP A 69 6.72 5.77 14.68
C ASP A 69 7.60 6.77 13.91
N VAL A 70 8.30 6.30 12.86
CA VAL A 70 9.13 7.11 11.97
C VAL A 70 8.26 7.81 10.94
N PHE A 71 7.46 7.04 10.22
CA PHE A 71 6.62 7.55 9.14
C PHE A 71 5.39 6.67 8.90
N GLN A 72 4.36 7.28 8.30
CA GLN A 72 3.17 6.59 7.84
C GLN A 72 2.84 7.01 6.42
N ILE A 73 2.58 6.07 5.53
CA ILE A 73 2.03 6.35 4.20
C ILE A 73 0.52 6.39 4.33
N ARG A 74 -0.11 7.43 3.80
CA ARG A 74 -1.56 7.61 3.76
C ARG A 74 -2.00 8.03 2.37
N VAL A 75 -3.28 7.83 2.07
CA VAL A 75 -3.93 8.43 0.91
C VAL A 75 -4.70 9.66 1.41
N GLU A 76 -4.33 10.84 0.94
CA GLU A 76 -5.05 12.09 1.19
C GLU A 76 -5.65 12.59 -0.13
N GLY A 77 -6.98 12.52 -0.24
CA GLY A 77 -7.66 12.72 -1.51
C GLY A 77 -7.25 11.64 -2.51
N LYS A 78 -6.49 12.03 -3.55
CA LYS A 78 -5.96 11.13 -4.58
C LYS A 78 -4.45 10.87 -4.45
N SER A 79 -3.78 11.50 -3.49
CA SER A 79 -2.31 11.47 -3.41
C SER A 79 -1.79 10.64 -2.26
N LEU A 80 -0.65 9.98 -2.49
CA LEU A 80 0.10 9.27 -1.46
C LEU A 80 0.92 10.30 -0.69
N VAL A 81 0.77 10.35 0.63
CA VAL A 81 1.53 11.30 1.47
C VAL A 81 2.26 10.57 2.58
N VAL A 82 3.38 11.15 3.00
CA VAL A 82 4.13 10.68 4.17
C VAL A 82 3.80 11.56 5.37
N GLY A 83 3.07 11.01 6.33
CA GLY A 83 2.94 11.55 7.67
C GLY A 83 4.19 11.24 8.50
N LEU A 84 4.63 12.20 9.31
CA LEU A 84 5.81 12.07 10.18
C LEU A 84 5.41 12.19 11.66
N PRO A 85 5.03 11.07 12.32
CA PRO A 85 4.60 11.08 13.73
C PRO A 85 5.65 11.62 14.69
N LEU A 86 6.93 11.57 14.29
CA LEU A 86 8.10 12.07 15.03
C LEU A 86 7.94 13.50 15.57
N GLY A 87 7.19 14.37 14.87
CA GLY A 87 7.01 15.76 15.29
C GLY A 87 5.89 15.97 16.31
N GLU A 88 4.82 15.19 16.25
CA GLU A 88 3.61 15.45 17.04
C GLU A 88 3.75 14.98 18.49
N ARG A 89 4.45 13.85 18.73
CA ARG A 89 4.70 13.37 20.10
C ARG A 89 5.66 14.29 20.86
N ASP A 90 6.73 14.72 20.21
CA ASP A 90 7.74 15.60 20.81
C ASP A 90 7.18 17.02 21.07
N ALA A 91 6.34 17.55 20.17
CA ALA A 91 5.70 18.86 20.34
C ALA A 91 4.75 18.91 21.55
N ARG A 92 4.03 17.83 21.85
CA ARG A 92 3.12 17.77 23.01
C ARG A 92 3.86 17.69 24.35
N LEU A 93 5.07 17.13 24.35
CA LEU A 93 5.86 16.96 25.58
C LEU A 93 6.75 18.16 25.89
N ALA A 94 7.22 18.89 24.87
CA ALA A 94 8.24 19.91 25.08
C ALA A 94 7.71 21.31 25.41
N GLY A 95 6.45 21.66 25.12
CA GLY A 95 5.93 23.03 25.30
C GLY A 95 6.64 24.12 24.47
N GLU A 96 7.76 23.77 23.83
CA GLU A 96 8.53 24.60 22.92
C GLU A 96 8.09 24.36 21.48
N SER A 97 8.05 25.45 20.72
CA SER A 97 8.03 25.45 19.26
C SER A 97 9.06 24.44 18.74
N THR A 98 8.61 23.26 18.35
CA THR A 98 9.45 22.19 17.82
C THR A 98 10.20 22.72 16.61
N LYS A 99 11.46 23.13 16.80
CA LYS A 99 12.38 23.37 15.70
C LYS A 99 12.38 22.11 14.85
N ARG A 100 11.85 22.24 13.64
CA ARG A 100 11.70 21.15 12.68
C ARG A 100 13.06 20.46 12.54
N ARG A 101 13.14 19.18 12.91
CA ARG A 101 14.39 18.42 12.81
C ARG A 101 14.73 18.23 11.33
N ASN A 102 15.76 18.94 10.87
CA ASN A 102 16.43 18.67 9.61
C ASN A 102 17.72 17.91 9.91
N GLY A 103 18.11 16.99 9.03
CA GLY A 103 19.33 16.22 9.20
C GLY A 103 19.20 14.78 8.74
N GLN A 104 20.26 14.02 8.98
CA GLN A 104 20.32 12.59 8.73
C GLN A 104 20.37 11.84 10.06
N PHE A 105 19.51 10.83 10.20
CA PHE A 105 19.38 10.09 11.44
C PHE A 105 19.47 8.59 11.19
N ARG A 106 20.32 7.90 11.96
CA ARG A 106 20.34 6.43 12.00
C ARG A 106 19.13 5.92 12.79
N LEU A 107 18.54 4.84 12.29
CA LEU A 107 17.45 4.12 12.93
C LEU A 107 17.89 2.71 13.32
N GLU A 108 17.33 2.19 14.41
CA GLU A 108 17.48 0.80 14.84
C GLU A 108 16.07 0.22 14.99
N LEU A 109 15.54 -0.31 13.89
CA LEU A 109 14.13 -0.70 13.78
C LEU A 109 13.93 -2.21 13.89
N GLU A 110 12.83 -2.61 14.51
CA GLU A 110 12.37 -3.99 14.53
C GLU A 110 12.08 -4.48 13.11
N GLY A 111 12.59 -5.66 12.75
CA GLY A 111 12.43 -6.24 11.41
C GLY A 111 13.44 -5.75 10.37
N PHE A 112 14.34 -4.83 10.71
CA PHE A 112 15.42 -4.35 9.83
C PHE A 112 16.78 -4.80 10.37
N SER A 113 17.46 -5.67 9.65
CA SER A 113 18.74 -6.29 10.07
C SER A 113 19.98 -5.48 9.73
N GLY A 114 19.90 -4.54 8.79
CA GLY A 114 21.05 -3.79 8.30
C GLY A 114 20.98 -2.29 8.57
N PRO A 115 21.92 -1.51 8.00
CA PRO A 115 21.98 -0.09 8.25
C PRO A 115 20.78 0.61 7.64
N THR A 116 20.02 1.31 8.48
CA THR A 116 18.85 2.09 8.11
C THR A 116 19.02 3.53 8.57
N TYR A 117 18.68 4.48 7.71
CA TYR A 117 18.68 5.88 8.06
C TYR A 117 17.55 6.64 7.36
N ILE A 118 17.24 7.80 7.90
CA ILE A 118 16.36 8.78 7.26
C ILE A 118 17.08 10.09 7.04
N GLN A 119 16.62 10.84 6.05
CA GLN A 119 16.98 12.22 5.80
C GLN A 119 15.72 13.07 5.78
N LEU A 120 15.73 14.11 6.61
CA LEU A 120 14.68 15.12 6.68
C LEU A 120 15.26 16.45 6.21
N SER A 121 14.63 17.08 5.23
CA SER A 121 15.03 18.42 4.83
C SER A 121 13.83 19.28 4.44
N ASN A 122 13.88 20.56 4.81
CA ASN A 122 12.94 21.55 4.28
C ASN A 122 13.51 22.05 2.96
N VAL A 123 12.74 21.93 1.89
CA VAL A 123 13.11 22.54 0.61
C VAL A 123 12.53 23.93 0.58
N SER A 124 13.38 24.92 0.27
CA SER A 124 12.91 26.28 0.06
C SER A 124 11.96 26.30 -1.14
N PRO A 125 10.81 27.00 -1.06
CA PRO A 125 9.88 27.13 -2.18
C PRO A 125 10.54 27.61 -3.49
N PHE A 126 11.64 28.37 -3.39
CA PHE A 126 12.42 28.83 -4.54
C PHE A 126 13.03 27.69 -5.36
N GLN A 127 13.50 26.61 -4.73
CA GLN A 127 14.06 25.45 -5.44
C GLN A 127 12.97 24.65 -6.16
N VAL A 128 11.75 24.62 -5.62
CA VAL A 128 10.60 23.98 -6.28
C VAL A 128 10.20 24.76 -7.54
N ARG A 129 10.33 26.09 -7.54
CA ARG A 129 10.01 26.93 -8.70
C ARG A 129 10.99 26.77 -9.87
N ALA A 130 12.27 26.53 -9.60
CA ALA A 130 13.30 26.35 -10.63
C ALA A 130 13.12 25.08 -11.48
N ALA A 131 12.31 24.11 -11.01
CA ALA A 131 11.97 22.91 -11.76
C ALA A 131 10.80 23.09 -12.75
N ARG A 132 10.18 24.27 -12.82
CA ARG A 132 9.12 24.54 -13.82
C ARG A 132 9.73 24.91 -15.18
N ALA A 133 9.04 24.49 -16.25
CA ALA A 133 9.45 24.78 -17.62
C ALA A 133 9.60 26.30 -17.86
N PRO A 134 10.55 26.72 -18.72
CA PRO A 134 10.72 28.13 -19.09
C PRO A 134 9.41 28.69 -19.65
N GLY A 135 8.85 29.72 -18.99
CA GLY A 135 7.62 30.40 -19.42
C GLY A 135 6.39 30.18 -18.54
N ALA A 136 6.45 29.36 -17.49
CA ALA A 136 5.35 29.26 -16.53
C ALA A 136 5.18 30.57 -15.75
N GLN A 137 3.96 31.11 -15.75
CA GLN A 137 3.61 32.33 -15.01
C GLN A 137 3.95 32.16 -13.51
N PRO A 138 4.56 33.18 -12.86
CA PRO A 138 4.86 33.11 -11.44
C PRO A 138 3.56 32.94 -10.64
N ALA A 139 3.49 31.89 -9.83
CA ALA A 139 2.36 31.67 -8.94
C ALA A 139 2.19 32.90 -8.02
N PRO A 140 0.95 33.36 -7.77
CA PRO A 140 0.69 34.54 -6.96
C PRO A 140 1.38 34.42 -5.59
N ALA A 141 1.96 35.52 -5.12
CA ALA A 141 2.82 35.58 -3.94
C ALA A 141 2.06 35.49 -2.60
N ASN A 142 0.81 35.04 -2.61
CA ASN A 142 -0.04 35.05 -1.43
C ASN A 142 0.01 33.72 -0.68
N ASP A 143 0.14 33.87 0.62
CA ASP A 143 0.11 32.91 1.72
C ASP A 143 1.31 31.97 1.82
N GLU A 144 1.79 31.85 3.06
CA GLU A 144 2.87 30.98 3.51
C GLU A 144 2.84 29.64 2.79
N ALA A 145 3.60 29.52 1.70
CA ALA A 145 3.89 28.23 1.09
C ALA A 145 4.71 27.47 2.13
N ALA A 146 4.01 26.79 3.04
CA ALA A 146 4.57 26.09 4.17
C ALA A 146 5.74 25.27 3.65
N ALA A 147 6.95 25.59 4.11
CA ALA A 147 8.18 25.03 3.57
C ALA A 147 8.01 23.52 3.38
N ALA A 148 8.06 23.09 2.11
CA ALA A 148 7.68 21.74 1.76
C ALA A 148 8.76 20.79 2.29
N ARG A 149 8.33 19.81 3.08
CA ARG A 149 9.25 18.83 3.67
C ARG A 149 9.54 17.74 2.65
N THR A 150 10.80 17.35 2.63
CA THR A 150 11.24 16.12 1.95
C THR A 150 11.59 15.08 3.00
N PHE A 151 11.26 13.85 2.66
CA PHE A 151 11.56 12.68 3.45
C PHE A 151 12.25 11.66 2.55
N SER A 152 13.36 11.11 3.03
CA SER A 152 13.98 9.94 2.44
C SER A 152 14.29 8.93 3.53
N LEU A 153 13.87 7.69 3.35
CA LEU A 153 14.34 6.54 4.10
C LEU A 153 15.14 5.65 3.17
N LEU A 154 16.27 5.14 3.66
CA LEU A 154 17.06 4.15 2.98
C LEU A 154 17.46 3.05 3.96
N SER A 155 17.21 1.81 3.59
CA SER A 155 17.60 0.64 4.36
C SER A 155 18.33 -0.34 3.46
N TYR A 156 19.45 -0.86 3.96
CA TYR A 156 20.17 -1.97 3.34
C TYR A 156 19.99 -3.22 4.17
N ASP A 157 19.77 -4.34 3.50
CA ASP A 157 19.73 -5.66 4.12
C ASP A 157 20.55 -6.64 3.30
N MET A 158 21.31 -7.49 3.97
CA MET A 158 22.17 -8.49 3.35
C MET A 158 21.92 -9.82 4.07
N PRO A 159 20.79 -10.50 3.77
CA PRO A 159 20.41 -11.73 4.47
C PRO A 159 21.43 -12.87 4.23
N ASN A 160 22.14 -12.82 3.11
CA ASN A 160 23.28 -13.67 2.81
C ASN A 160 24.28 -12.90 1.90
N PRO A 161 25.52 -13.37 1.74
CA PRO A 161 26.54 -12.69 0.93
C PRO A 161 26.19 -12.53 -0.56
N ASP A 162 25.23 -13.32 -1.05
CA ASP A 162 24.83 -13.38 -2.45
C ASP A 162 23.63 -12.46 -2.75
N THR A 163 23.04 -11.85 -1.72
CA THR A 163 21.83 -11.05 -1.80
C THR A 163 22.02 -9.72 -1.09
N LEU A 164 21.90 -8.62 -1.82
CA LEU A 164 21.82 -7.27 -1.23
C LEU A 164 20.47 -6.66 -1.59
N THR A 165 19.64 -6.41 -0.58
CA THR A 165 18.36 -5.72 -0.72
C THR A 165 18.52 -4.28 -0.25
N THR A 166 18.08 -3.34 -1.08
CA THR A 166 17.94 -1.92 -0.73
C THR A 166 16.45 -1.57 -0.79
N THR A 167 15.92 -1.01 0.30
CA THR A 167 14.55 -0.48 0.35
C THR A 167 14.63 1.02 0.55
N SER A 168 13.95 1.78 -0.32
CA SER A 168 13.88 3.23 -0.25
C SER A 168 12.44 3.73 -0.21
N VAL A 169 12.21 4.77 0.57
CA VAL A 169 10.96 5.55 0.57
C VAL A 169 11.36 7.00 0.37
N GLN A 170 10.76 7.65 -0.61
CA GLN A 170 11.04 9.05 -0.91
C GLN A 170 9.73 9.82 -1.07
N SER A 171 9.64 10.96 -0.38
CA SER A 171 8.52 11.88 -0.52
C SER A 171 9.07 13.27 -0.75
N TYR A 172 8.79 13.79 -1.94
CA TYR A 172 9.07 15.14 -2.37
C TYR A 172 7.75 15.84 -2.71
N PRO A 173 7.74 17.17 -2.92
CA PRO A 173 6.52 17.86 -3.32
C PRO A 173 5.95 17.34 -4.65
N SER A 174 6.82 17.08 -5.63
CA SER A 174 6.46 16.68 -6.99
C SER A 174 6.37 15.17 -7.21
N TYR A 175 6.81 14.34 -6.27
CA TYR A 175 6.67 12.89 -6.39
C TYR A 175 6.76 12.18 -5.05
N PHE A 176 6.23 10.97 -5.04
CA PHE A 176 6.41 10.00 -3.99
C PHE A 176 6.83 8.67 -4.62
N HIS A 177 7.74 7.92 -4.00
CA HIS A 177 7.95 6.54 -4.40
C HIS A 177 8.40 5.65 -3.24
N VAL A 178 8.08 4.37 -3.38
CA VAL A 178 8.60 3.28 -2.57
C VAL A 178 9.24 2.28 -3.53
N GLU A 179 10.49 1.93 -3.26
CA GLU A 179 11.24 0.96 -4.06
C GLU A 179 11.86 -0.10 -3.16
N ARG A 180 11.85 -1.34 -3.64
CA ARG A 180 12.74 -2.39 -3.18
C ARG A 180 13.52 -2.92 -4.36
N ASN A 181 14.84 -2.95 -4.20
CA ASN A 181 15.79 -3.40 -5.18
C ASN A 181 16.65 -4.50 -4.56
N THR A 182 16.60 -5.70 -5.12
CA THR A 182 17.33 -6.88 -4.65
C THR A 182 18.32 -7.30 -5.72
N GLN A 183 19.61 -7.21 -5.39
CA GLN A 183 20.71 -7.69 -6.22
C GLN A 183 21.06 -9.12 -5.80
N LEU A 184 21.01 -10.04 -6.75
CA LEU A 184 21.37 -11.45 -6.57
C LEU A 184 22.72 -11.71 -7.26
N ASN A 185 23.27 -12.92 -7.08
CA ASN A 185 24.48 -13.35 -7.79
C ASN A 185 24.31 -13.40 -9.31
N ASP A 186 23.14 -13.83 -9.75
CA ASP A 186 22.86 -14.17 -11.14
C ASP A 186 21.68 -13.37 -11.66
N GLY A 187 21.26 -12.32 -10.96
CA GLY A 187 20.05 -11.57 -11.30
C GLY A 187 19.79 -10.34 -10.47
N HIS A 188 18.64 -9.75 -10.75
CA HIS A 188 18.16 -8.51 -10.15
C HIS A 188 16.65 -8.58 -10.07
N TRP A 189 16.10 -8.04 -8.99
CA TRP A 189 14.67 -7.91 -8.80
C TRP A 189 14.34 -6.55 -8.20
N MET A 190 13.52 -5.78 -8.89
CA MET A 190 13.05 -4.47 -8.48
C MET A 190 11.53 -4.42 -8.50
N VAL A 191 10.96 -3.88 -7.43
CA VAL A 191 9.56 -3.46 -7.34
C VAL A 191 9.55 -1.99 -6.94
N ARG A 192 8.89 -1.15 -7.72
CA ARG A 192 8.76 0.28 -7.45
C ARG A 192 7.31 0.70 -7.65
N ILE A 193 6.76 1.41 -6.67
CA ILE A 193 5.56 2.21 -6.83
C ILE A 193 5.95 3.68 -6.80
N MET A 194 5.49 4.46 -7.78
CA MET A 194 5.80 5.88 -7.90
C MET A 194 4.52 6.66 -8.18
N GLU A 195 4.29 7.73 -7.43
CA GLU A 195 3.32 8.76 -7.75
C GLU A 195 4.07 9.99 -8.27
N GLN A 196 3.75 10.42 -9.49
CA GLN A 196 4.17 11.73 -9.99
C GLN A 196 3.05 12.72 -9.70
N ARG A 197 3.35 13.79 -8.95
CA ARG A 197 2.41 14.86 -8.62
C ARG A 197 2.66 16.05 -9.53
N SER A 198 1.66 16.45 -10.27
CA SER A 198 1.73 17.64 -11.11
C SER A 198 0.43 18.43 -10.96
N PRO A 199 0.51 19.72 -10.58
CA PRO A 199 -0.68 20.56 -10.50
C PRO A 199 -1.34 20.78 -11.86
N ASP A 200 -0.61 20.53 -12.96
CA ASP A 200 -1.09 20.70 -14.33
C ASP A 200 -1.86 19.47 -14.85
N LEU A 201 -1.88 18.36 -14.09
CA LEU A 201 -2.65 17.17 -14.45
C LEU A 201 -4.07 17.24 -13.84
N PRO A 202 -5.11 16.84 -14.58
CA PRO A 202 -6.51 16.99 -14.16
C PRO A 202 -6.85 16.27 -12.84
N ASP A 203 -6.11 15.21 -12.51
CA ASP A 203 -6.29 14.43 -11.28
C ASP A 203 -5.19 14.67 -10.22
N GLY A 204 -4.33 15.67 -10.42
CA GLY A 204 -3.24 16.00 -9.50
C GLY A 204 -2.01 15.09 -9.58
N GLY A 205 -2.06 14.00 -10.35
CA GLY A 205 -0.94 13.10 -10.54
C GLY A 205 -1.26 11.82 -11.32
N THR A 206 -0.28 10.91 -11.36
CA THR A 206 -0.43 9.53 -11.82
C THR A 206 0.37 8.60 -10.93
N VAL A 207 -0.14 7.38 -10.74
CA VAL A 207 0.56 6.32 -10.00
C VAL A 207 1.03 5.26 -11.00
N GLN A 208 2.27 4.80 -10.85
CA GLN A 208 2.88 3.77 -11.66
C GLN A 208 3.47 2.66 -10.79
N LEU A 209 3.22 1.41 -11.16
CA LEU A 209 3.88 0.21 -10.62
C LEU A 209 4.85 -0.32 -11.67
N TRP A 210 6.14 -0.39 -11.31
CA TRP A 210 7.19 -1.01 -12.11
C TRP A 210 7.74 -2.24 -11.41
N VAL A 211 7.75 -3.38 -12.11
CA VAL A 211 8.38 -4.61 -11.66
C VAL A 211 9.36 -5.08 -12.72
N ASN A 212 10.63 -5.24 -12.35
CA ASN A 212 11.64 -5.81 -13.23
C ASN A 212 12.34 -6.96 -12.51
N GLN A 213 12.37 -8.14 -13.11
CA GLN A 213 13.14 -9.28 -12.65
C GLN A 213 13.90 -9.88 -13.82
N TYR A 214 15.20 -10.06 -13.69
CA TYR A 214 15.99 -10.84 -14.63
C TYR A 214 17.00 -11.69 -13.88
N GLY A 215 17.33 -12.87 -14.42
CA GLY A 215 18.25 -13.81 -13.78
C GLY A 215 17.68 -14.47 -12.51
N GLY A 216 18.53 -14.92 -11.59
CA GLY A 216 18.07 -15.47 -10.31
C GLY A 216 17.41 -16.86 -10.41
N GLY A 217 17.76 -17.65 -11.43
CA GLY A 217 17.07 -18.89 -11.77
C GLY A 217 15.65 -18.73 -12.32
N ALA A 218 15.17 -17.50 -12.57
CA ALA A 218 13.90 -17.28 -13.25
C ALA A 218 14.03 -17.68 -14.73
N THR A 219 13.08 -18.49 -15.22
CA THR A 219 13.09 -19.00 -16.60
C THR A 219 12.80 -17.93 -17.64
N GLN A 220 12.12 -16.84 -17.26
CA GLN A 220 11.82 -15.70 -18.13
C GLN A 220 11.96 -14.39 -17.35
N PRO A 221 12.49 -13.32 -17.98
CA PRO A 221 12.50 -12.01 -17.36
C PRO A 221 11.07 -11.49 -17.19
N ILE A 222 10.80 -10.87 -16.04
CA ILE A 222 9.52 -10.21 -15.75
C ILE A 222 9.72 -8.71 -15.95
N ASN A 223 8.86 -8.09 -16.76
CA ASN A 223 8.83 -6.64 -16.92
C ASN A 223 7.37 -6.17 -16.94
N ILE A 224 6.90 -5.62 -15.82
CA ILE A 224 5.55 -5.11 -15.65
C ILE A 224 5.63 -3.60 -15.46
N ASN A 225 4.80 -2.87 -16.22
CA ASN A 225 4.61 -1.44 -16.06
C ASN A 225 3.11 -1.14 -16.13
N ILE A 226 2.52 -0.80 -14.98
CA ILE A 226 1.09 -0.48 -14.86
C ILE A 226 0.98 0.99 -14.44
N GLN A 227 0.08 1.73 -15.09
CA GLN A 227 -0.23 3.11 -14.75
C GLN A 227 -1.71 3.24 -14.36
N ALA A 228 -1.99 4.05 -13.35
CA ALA A 228 -3.32 4.39 -12.89
C ALA A 228 -3.41 5.90 -12.59
N ALA A 229 -4.65 6.42 -12.52
CA ALA A 229 -4.89 7.82 -12.17
C ALA A 229 -4.47 8.12 -10.72
N ASP A 230 -4.76 7.21 -9.80
CA ASP A 230 -4.42 7.31 -8.38
C ASP A 230 -4.19 5.92 -7.77
N PHE A 231 -3.77 5.89 -6.50
CA PHE A 231 -3.50 4.64 -5.80
C PHE A 231 -4.75 3.77 -5.59
N PRO A 232 -5.91 4.30 -5.16
CA PRO A 232 -7.14 3.52 -5.07
C PRO A 232 -7.53 2.84 -6.40
N THR A 233 -7.37 3.55 -7.52
CA THR A 233 -7.62 3.00 -8.87
C THR A 233 -6.66 1.85 -9.19
N LEU A 234 -5.37 1.99 -8.87
CA LEU A 234 -4.39 0.92 -9.03
C LEU A 234 -4.79 -0.34 -8.25
N VAL A 235 -5.21 -0.18 -6.99
CA VAL A 235 -5.65 -1.29 -6.12
C VAL A 235 -6.88 -1.98 -6.67
N ARG A 236 -7.88 -1.20 -7.12
CA ARG A 236 -9.14 -1.72 -7.65
C ARG A 236 -8.94 -2.47 -8.97
N ASP A 237 -8.16 -1.90 -9.89
CA ASP A 237 -8.10 -2.37 -11.28
C ASP A 237 -7.01 -3.45 -11.47
N ASN A 238 -6.02 -3.54 -10.57
CA ASN A 238 -4.90 -4.50 -10.65
C ASN A 238 -4.66 -5.22 -9.30
N PRO A 239 -5.69 -5.88 -8.72
CA PRO A 239 -5.60 -6.43 -7.38
C PRO A 239 -4.56 -7.55 -7.27
N ASN A 240 -4.33 -8.33 -8.33
CA ASN A 240 -3.37 -9.43 -8.30
C ASN A 240 -1.92 -8.92 -8.19
N GLU A 241 -1.56 -7.92 -8.99
CA GLU A 241 -0.24 -7.30 -9.00
C GLU A 241 0.00 -6.53 -7.69
N VAL A 242 -1.04 -5.93 -7.14
CA VAL A 242 -1.00 -5.30 -5.82
C VAL A 242 -0.71 -6.33 -4.73
N GLU A 243 -1.43 -7.46 -4.70
CA GLU A 243 -1.17 -8.53 -3.72
C GLU A 243 0.20 -9.19 -3.89
N GLN A 244 0.66 -9.36 -5.12
CA GLN A 244 1.92 -10.05 -5.41
C GLN A 244 3.15 -9.17 -5.17
N TYR A 245 3.09 -7.88 -5.51
CA TYR A 245 4.28 -7.01 -5.55
C TYR A 245 4.21 -5.85 -4.55
N ILE A 246 3.10 -5.11 -4.51
CA ILE A 246 2.99 -3.90 -3.69
C ILE A 246 2.77 -4.23 -2.22
N ARG A 247 1.84 -5.15 -1.91
CA ARG A 247 1.51 -5.50 -0.54
C ARG A 247 2.71 -6.07 0.23
N PRO A 248 3.54 -6.98 -0.32
CA PRO A 248 4.76 -7.42 0.36
C PRO A 248 5.78 -6.30 0.60
N LEU A 249 5.89 -5.36 -0.36
CA LEU A 249 6.75 -4.18 -0.22
C LEU A 249 6.29 -3.31 0.96
N LEU A 250 4.99 -2.99 1.01
CA LEU A 250 4.43 -2.17 2.08
C LEU A 250 4.37 -2.90 3.42
N ARG A 251 4.18 -4.23 3.43
CA ARG A 251 4.27 -5.08 4.62
C ARG A 251 5.62 -4.99 5.29
N GLN A 252 6.70 -5.05 4.52
CA GLN A 252 8.05 -4.91 5.07
C GLN A 252 8.24 -3.55 5.76
N LEU A 253 7.52 -2.52 5.30
CA LEU A 253 7.56 -1.18 5.86
C LEU A 253 6.52 -0.95 6.98
N GLY A 254 5.73 -1.96 7.34
CA GLY A 254 4.62 -1.80 8.28
C GLY A 254 3.51 -0.86 7.79
N GLN A 255 3.38 -0.69 6.47
CA GLN A 255 2.49 0.29 5.82
C GLN A 255 1.26 -0.35 5.14
N GLU A 256 0.85 -1.57 5.54
CA GLU A 256 -0.33 -2.23 4.94
C GLU A 256 -1.65 -1.50 5.24
N GLN A 257 -1.67 -0.55 6.18
CA GLN A 257 -2.86 0.25 6.46
C GLN A 257 -3.32 1.13 5.33
N ILE A 258 -2.46 1.41 4.36
CA ILE A 258 -2.85 2.19 3.18
C ILE A 258 -3.93 1.50 2.34
N PHE A 259 -4.06 0.18 2.48
CA PHE A 259 -5.09 -0.59 1.80
C PHE A 259 -6.45 -0.51 2.50
N ALA A 260 -6.52 0.06 3.71
CA ALA A 260 -7.78 0.25 4.39
C ALA A 260 -8.73 1.09 3.51
N PRO A 261 -9.95 0.62 3.25
CA PRO A 261 -10.92 1.39 2.48
C PRO A 261 -11.32 2.67 3.22
N ASP A 262 -11.87 3.64 2.48
CA ASP A 262 -12.48 4.81 3.07
C ASP A 262 -13.54 4.41 4.12
N ALA A 263 -13.53 5.08 5.27
CA ALA A 263 -14.37 4.71 6.40
C ALA A 263 -15.87 4.83 6.08
N ARG A 264 -16.28 5.76 5.19
CA ARG A 264 -17.69 5.91 4.77
C ARG A 264 -18.10 4.76 3.85
N VAL A 265 -17.21 4.37 2.94
CA VAL A 265 -17.42 3.21 2.06
C VAL A 265 -17.54 1.93 2.88
N ALA A 266 -16.59 1.67 3.77
CA ALA A 266 -16.62 0.51 4.66
C ALA A 266 -17.84 0.49 5.56
N TRP A 267 -18.22 1.64 6.13
CA TRP A 267 -19.44 1.76 6.90
C TRP A 267 -20.67 1.39 6.07
N GLN A 268 -20.79 1.88 4.84
CA GLN A 268 -21.94 1.57 3.98
C GLN A 268 -22.04 0.08 3.65
N VAL A 269 -20.90 -0.59 3.43
CA VAL A 269 -20.84 -2.03 3.14
C VAL A 269 -21.15 -2.87 4.38
N LEU A 270 -20.71 -2.42 5.55
CA LEU A 270 -20.77 -3.19 6.80
C LEU A 270 -21.90 -2.75 7.73
N ALA A 271 -22.74 -1.80 7.33
CA ALA A 271 -23.76 -1.20 8.18
C ALA A 271 -24.67 -2.25 8.83
N ASP A 272 -25.03 -3.31 8.10
CA ASP A 272 -25.91 -4.38 8.57
C ASP A 272 -25.31 -5.21 9.73
N TYR A 273 -24.00 -5.11 9.95
CA TYR A 273 -23.24 -5.79 11.03
C TYR A 273 -22.78 -4.81 12.11
N TRP A 274 -23.17 -3.54 12.00
CA TRP A 274 -22.83 -2.52 12.96
C TRP A 274 -23.86 -2.54 14.09
N PRO A 275 -23.48 -2.85 15.34
CA PRO A 275 -24.42 -2.80 16.45
C PRO A 275 -24.84 -1.35 16.65
N ALA A 276 -26.13 -1.08 16.47
CA ALA A 276 -26.69 0.22 16.80
C ALA A 276 -26.49 0.48 18.30
N ASP A 277 -25.91 1.64 18.64
CA ASP A 277 -25.85 2.11 20.01
C ASP A 277 -27.27 2.28 20.56
N GLU A 278 -27.59 1.67 21.71
CA GLU A 278 -28.94 1.70 22.27
C GLU A 278 -29.42 3.11 22.63
N VAL A 279 -28.50 3.98 23.06
CA VAL A 279 -28.81 5.38 23.40
C VAL A 279 -29.16 6.15 22.13
N VAL A 280 -28.36 5.97 21.08
CA VAL A 280 -28.63 6.58 19.76
C VAL A 280 -29.92 6.01 19.18
N GLY A 281 -30.18 4.70 19.34
CA GLY A 281 -31.43 4.06 18.93
C GLY A 281 -32.66 4.69 19.59
N LYS A 282 -32.60 4.95 20.90
CA LYS A 282 -33.67 5.66 21.63
C LYS A 282 -33.85 7.09 21.13
N GLN A 283 -32.75 7.80 20.84
CA GLN A 283 -32.80 9.15 20.28
C GLN A 283 -33.46 9.17 18.90
N VAL A 284 -33.06 8.28 17.99
CA VAL A 284 -33.64 8.15 16.65
C VAL A 284 -35.14 7.83 16.77
N ASN A 285 -35.52 6.83 17.57
CA ASN A 285 -36.91 6.45 17.76
C ASN A 285 -37.77 7.59 18.33
N GLY A 286 -37.21 8.43 19.20
CA GLY A 286 -37.87 9.63 19.72
C GLY A 286 -38.09 10.72 18.66
N LEU A 287 -37.24 10.78 17.63
CA LEU A 287 -37.32 11.76 16.53
C LEU A 287 -38.23 11.30 15.38
N LEU A 288 -38.43 9.99 15.20
CA LEU A 288 -39.21 9.43 14.08
C LEU A 288 -40.66 9.95 13.98
N PRO A 289 -41.41 10.21 15.07
CA PRO A 289 -42.75 10.80 14.96
C PRO A 289 -42.72 12.21 14.35
N ASP A 290 -41.72 13.02 14.70
CA ASP A 290 -41.63 14.43 14.28
C ASP A 290 -41.24 14.58 12.81
N LEU A 291 -40.68 13.55 12.18
CA LEU A 291 -40.38 13.54 10.74
C LEU A 291 -41.62 13.59 9.84
N ASP A 292 -42.80 13.31 10.39
CA ASP A 292 -44.08 13.37 9.68
C ASP A 292 -45.05 14.37 10.34
N HIS A 293 -44.50 15.31 11.12
CA HIS A 293 -45.32 16.34 11.76
C HIS A 293 -45.96 17.23 10.70
N SER A 294 -47.20 17.66 10.91
CA SER A 294 -47.89 18.61 10.02
C SER A 294 -47.18 19.97 9.87
N ASP A 295 -46.34 20.36 10.82
CA ASP A 295 -45.58 21.62 10.81
C ASP A 295 -44.20 21.34 10.20
N PHE A 296 -43.93 22.01 9.08
CA PHE A 296 -42.66 21.94 8.37
C PHE A 296 -41.45 22.24 9.27
N ARG A 297 -41.58 23.17 10.23
CA ARG A 297 -40.47 23.55 11.13
C ARG A 297 -40.08 22.41 12.06
N GLN A 298 -41.05 21.62 12.52
CA GLN A 298 -40.79 20.47 13.37
C GLN A 298 -40.11 19.35 12.58
N ARG A 299 -40.55 19.10 11.33
CA ARG A 299 -39.90 18.12 10.44
C ARG A 299 -38.43 18.46 10.18
N GLU A 300 -38.13 19.70 9.81
CA GLU A 300 -36.75 20.14 9.55
C GLU A 300 -35.89 20.12 10.83
N LYS A 301 -36.47 20.47 11.98
CA LYS A 301 -35.76 20.37 13.27
C LYS A 301 -35.42 18.91 13.61
N ALA A 302 -36.35 17.97 13.42
CA ALA A 302 -36.12 16.55 13.65
C ALA A 302 -35.08 15.98 12.69
N LEU A 303 -35.14 16.33 11.40
CA LEU A 303 -34.12 15.96 10.41
C LEU A 303 -32.74 16.51 10.78
N ALA A 304 -32.64 17.77 11.19
CA ALA A 304 -31.38 18.37 11.62
C ALA A 304 -30.80 17.69 12.87
N LEU A 305 -31.66 17.23 13.79
CA LEU A 305 -31.24 16.43 14.95
C LEU A 305 -30.76 15.04 14.54
N LEU A 306 -31.43 14.37 13.60
CA LEU A 306 -30.97 13.08 13.07
C LEU A 306 -29.61 13.21 12.38
N LEU A 307 -29.40 14.24 11.57
CA LEU A 307 -28.11 14.49 10.90
C LEU A 307 -26.98 14.73 11.90
N LYS A 308 -27.27 15.27 13.10
CA LYS A 308 -26.28 15.45 14.18
C LYS A 308 -25.87 14.15 14.87
N LEU A 309 -26.65 13.07 14.74
CA LEU A 309 -26.30 11.75 15.27
C LEU A 309 -25.25 11.02 14.39
N ASP A 310 -24.94 11.59 13.23
CA ASP A 310 -23.91 11.13 12.29
C ASP A 310 -24.07 9.63 11.92
N ARG A 311 -22.94 8.91 11.76
CA ARG A 311 -22.89 7.50 11.34
C ARG A 311 -23.67 6.56 12.24
N GLN A 312 -23.75 6.86 13.55
CA GLN A 312 -24.50 6.05 14.50
C GLN A 312 -26.01 6.18 14.26
N GLY A 313 -26.50 7.40 14.02
CA GLY A 313 -27.90 7.63 13.65
C GLY A 313 -28.26 6.97 12.32
N ALA A 314 -27.38 7.11 11.32
CA ALA A 314 -27.56 6.47 10.02
C ALA A 314 -27.61 4.94 10.14
N ALA A 315 -26.83 4.34 11.05
CA ALA A 315 -26.82 2.89 11.25
C ALA A 315 -28.16 2.41 11.80
N VAL A 316 -28.74 3.13 12.77
CA VAL A 316 -30.09 2.84 13.27
C VAL A 316 -31.12 2.96 12.15
N LEU A 317 -31.11 4.08 11.42
CA LEU A 317 -32.10 4.39 10.38
C LEU A 317 -32.14 3.31 9.29
N ARG A 318 -30.98 2.74 8.94
CA ARG A 318 -30.87 1.70 7.92
C ARG A 318 -31.48 0.35 8.33
N HIS A 319 -31.56 0.07 9.63
CA HIS A 319 -32.17 -1.15 10.17
C HIS A 319 -33.66 -1.01 10.45
N LEU A 320 -34.25 0.17 10.28
CA LEU A 320 -35.67 0.36 10.51
C LEU A 320 -36.50 -0.42 9.47
N ASP A 321 -37.57 -1.07 9.94
CA ASP A 321 -38.64 -1.51 9.05
C ASP A 321 -39.43 -0.30 8.58
N ARG A 322 -39.28 0.02 7.29
CA ARG A 322 -39.86 1.20 6.65
C ARG A 322 -41.21 0.94 5.97
N SER A 323 -41.69 -0.30 5.98
CA SER A 323 -42.90 -0.72 5.26
C SER A 323 -44.18 -0.02 5.77
N GLY A 324 -44.21 0.34 7.05
CA GLY A 324 -45.34 1.04 7.68
C GLY A 324 -45.22 2.58 7.74
N PHE A 325 -44.16 3.17 7.17
CA PHE A 325 -43.94 4.62 7.25
C PHE A 325 -44.67 5.37 6.12
N SER A 326 -45.08 6.60 6.40
CA SER A 326 -45.62 7.51 5.39
C SER A 326 -44.55 7.88 4.35
N ALA A 327 -45.00 8.35 3.19
CA ALA A 327 -44.10 8.78 2.11
C ALA A 327 -43.18 9.93 2.55
N GLU A 328 -43.70 10.91 3.30
CA GLU A 328 -42.91 12.04 3.82
C GLU A 328 -41.84 11.56 4.81
N LYS A 329 -42.20 10.69 5.76
CA LYS A 329 -41.23 10.13 6.71
C LYS A 329 -40.13 9.34 6.01
N ASN A 330 -40.49 8.54 5.01
CA ASN A 330 -39.53 7.79 4.20
C ASN A 330 -38.59 8.74 3.46
N LEU A 331 -39.11 9.79 2.83
CA LEU A 331 -38.29 10.81 2.15
C LEU A 331 -37.31 11.50 3.11
N MET A 332 -37.74 11.83 4.32
CA MET A 332 -36.87 12.45 5.34
C MET A 332 -35.76 11.50 5.81
N ILE A 333 -36.08 10.21 5.98
CA ILE A 333 -35.07 9.19 6.28
C ILE A 333 -34.07 9.06 5.13
N ASP A 334 -34.53 9.03 3.88
CA ASP A 334 -33.66 8.98 2.71
C ASP A 334 -32.74 10.20 2.64
N ARG A 335 -33.27 11.39 2.94
CA ARG A 335 -32.47 12.63 3.03
C ARG A 335 -31.43 12.57 4.14
N ALA A 336 -31.75 11.97 5.28
CA ALA A 336 -30.80 11.76 6.38
C ALA A 336 -29.70 10.75 6.01
N LEU A 337 -30.02 9.73 5.20
CA LEU A 337 -29.09 8.70 4.75
C LEU A 337 -28.26 9.12 3.53
N ALA A 338 -28.72 10.09 2.74
CA ALA A 338 -28.09 10.51 1.50
C ALA A 338 -26.57 10.82 1.61
N PRO A 339 -26.07 11.48 2.68
CA PRO A 339 -24.63 11.71 2.84
C PRO A 339 -23.78 10.44 2.95
N TYR A 340 -24.40 9.31 3.27
CA TYR A 340 -23.76 8.02 3.51
C TYR A 340 -24.00 6.98 2.39
N ALA A 341 -24.84 7.31 1.40
CA ALA A 341 -25.16 6.44 0.28
C ALA A 341 -24.22 6.68 -0.93
N GLN A 342 -22.93 6.36 -0.77
CA GLN A 342 -21.92 6.60 -1.81
C GLN A 342 -21.89 5.52 -2.89
N LEU A 343 -22.22 4.28 -2.52
CA LEU A 343 -22.21 3.13 -3.39
C LEU A 343 -23.63 2.71 -3.81
N PRO A 344 -23.82 2.25 -5.05
CA PRO A 344 -25.03 1.51 -5.44
C PRO A 344 -25.14 0.17 -4.70
N ASP A 345 -26.37 -0.30 -4.43
CA ASP A 345 -26.64 -1.54 -3.69
C ASP A 345 -25.93 -2.77 -4.27
N ARG A 346 -25.84 -2.85 -5.60
CA ARG A 346 -25.14 -3.95 -6.29
C ARG A 346 -23.67 -4.02 -5.87
N GLU A 347 -23.00 -2.86 -5.83
CA GLU A 347 -21.58 -2.80 -5.48
C GLU A 347 -21.36 -3.03 -4.00
N MET A 348 -22.25 -2.48 -3.17
CA MET A 348 -22.27 -2.74 -1.72
C MET A 348 -22.37 -4.24 -1.41
N ASN A 349 -23.31 -4.95 -2.05
CA ASN A 349 -23.49 -6.39 -1.87
C ASN A 349 -22.27 -7.19 -2.40
N ARG A 350 -21.66 -6.74 -3.50
CA ARG A 350 -20.42 -7.34 -4.01
C ARG A 350 -19.31 -7.22 -2.97
N LEU A 351 -19.03 -6.02 -2.46
CA LEU A 351 -17.98 -5.76 -1.48
C LEU A 351 -18.24 -6.46 -0.14
N ALA A 352 -19.51 -6.58 0.28
CA ALA A 352 -19.88 -7.31 1.50
C ALA A 352 -19.49 -8.80 1.45
N THR A 353 -19.28 -9.38 0.27
CA THR A 353 -18.86 -10.78 0.10
C THR A 353 -17.40 -10.92 -0.38
N ASP A 354 -16.73 -9.80 -0.66
CA ASP A 354 -15.35 -9.76 -1.10
C ASP A 354 -14.39 -9.92 0.08
N LYS A 355 -13.76 -11.09 0.20
CA LYS A 355 -12.81 -11.39 1.27
C LYS A 355 -11.64 -10.40 1.30
N GLY A 356 -11.16 -9.95 0.14
CA GLY A 356 -10.05 -9.02 0.05
C GLY A 356 -10.42 -7.67 0.67
N PHE A 357 -11.58 -7.14 0.31
CA PHE A 357 -12.13 -5.91 0.88
C PHE A 357 -12.31 -6.03 2.40
N LEU A 358 -12.95 -7.10 2.88
CA LEU A 358 -13.21 -7.30 4.31
C LEU A 358 -11.91 -7.45 5.12
N LEU A 359 -10.89 -8.10 4.56
CA LEU A 359 -9.56 -8.19 5.16
C LEU A 359 -8.87 -6.82 5.20
N ASP A 360 -9.08 -5.98 4.19
CA ASP A 360 -8.55 -4.62 4.17
C ASP A 360 -9.25 -3.71 5.20
N CYS A 361 -10.54 -3.91 5.45
CA CYS A 361 -11.26 -3.24 6.56
C CYS A 361 -10.62 -3.50 7.94
N LEU A 362 -9.91 -4.62 8.15
CA LEU A 362 -9.22 -4.92 9.40
C LEU A 362 -8.06 -3.96 9.69
N TYR A 363 -7.55 -3.25 8.68
CA TYR A 363 -6.53 -2.22 8.86
C TYR A 363 -7.10 -0.85 9.20
N SER A 364 -8.43 -0.66 9.18
CA SER A 364 -9.07 0.60 9.54
C SER A 364 -8.70 1.03 10.97
N ASP A 365 -8.61 2.34 11.21
CA ASP A 365 -8.45 2.91 12.55
C ASP A 365 -9.76 2.89 13.35
N ASP A 366 -10.91 2.70 12.68
CA ASP A 366 -12.24 2.65 13.30
C ASP A 366 -12.54 1.24 13.85
N GLU A 367 -12.64 1.11 15.18
CA GLU A 367 -12.88 -0.18 15.86
C GLU A 367 -14.16 -0.88 15.39
N PRO A 368 -15.33 -0.22 15.37
CA PRO A 368 -16.53 -0.89 14.89
C PRO A 368 -16.45 -1.35 13.42
N ILE A 369 -15.72 -0.67 12.52
CA ILE A 369 -15.46 -1.20 11.16
C ILE A 369 -14.75 -2.55 11.24
N ARG A 370 -13.71 -2.67 12.07
CA ARG A 370 -12.96 -3.93 12.23
C ARG A 370 -13.83 -5.03 12.82
N GLY A 371 -14.63 -4.68 13.83
CA GLY A 371 -15.59 -5.59 14.47
C GLY A 371 -16.63 -6.13 13.49
N ALA A 372 -17.22 -5.26 12.67
CA ALA A 372 -18.19 -5.65 11.66
C ALA A 372 -17.56 -6.48 10.54
N ALA A 373 -16.34 -6.11 10.09
CA ALA A 373 -15.61 -6.85 9.06
C ALA A 373 -15.26 -8.29 9.50
N ILE A 374 -14.81 -8.49 10.74
CA ILE A 374 -14.50 -9.84 11.23
C ILE A 374 -15.77 -10.69 11.37
N GLN A 375 -16.88 -10.12 11.84
CA GLN A 375 -18.17 -10.81 11.89
C GLN A 375 -18.63 -11.25 10.49
N GLN A 376 -18.49 -10.37 9.50
CA GLN A 376 -18.86 -10.69 8.13
C GLN A 376 -17.92 -11.75 7.52
N LEU A 377 -16.62 -11.70 7.81
CA LEU A 377 -15.67 -12.75 7.41
C LEU A 377 -16.04 -14.11 8.01
N VAL A 378 -16.43 -14.17 9.28
CA VAL A 378 -16.92 -15.40 9.92
C VAL A 378 -18.15 -15.94 9.18
N LYS A 379 -19.12 -15.08 8.88
CA LYS A 379 -20.36 -15.45 8.16
C LYS A 379 -20.08 -16.03 6.77
N ILE A 380 -19.28 -15.36 5.94
CA ILE A 380 -19.05 -15.79 4.55
C ILE A 380 -18.09 -16.97 4.42
N THR A 381 -17.21 -17.18 5.41
CA THR A 381 -16.25 -18.29 5.39
C THR A 381 -16.72 -19.52 6.17
N GLY A 382 -17.72 -19.38 7.04
CA GLY A 382 -18.17 -20.41 7.97
C GLY A 382 -17.16 -20.74 9.08
N LYS A 383 -16.06 -19.97 9.21
CA LYS A 383 -15.01 -20.20 10.20
C LYS A 383 -15.31 -19.41 11.46
N THR A 384 -15.76 -20.07 12.54
CA THR A 384 -16.12 -19.43 13.81
C THR A 384 -14.93 -18.95 14.65
N ASN A 385 -13.73 -19.51 14.42
CA ASN A 385 -12.53 -19.27 15.25
C ASN A 385 -11.47 -18.42 14.53
N LEU A 386 -11.86 -17.28 13.95
CA LEU A 386 -10.88 -16.31 13.44
C LEU A 386 -10.27 -15.55 14.63
N ARG A 387 -8.99 -15.81 14.92
CA ARG A 387 -8.26 -15.13 16.00
C ARG A 387 -7.92 -13.71 15.57
N TYR A 388 -8.74 -12.74 15.96
CA TYR A 388 -8.52 -11.32 15.70
C TYR A 388 -9.17 -10.49 16.81
N ASP A 389 -8.38 -9.62 17.45
CA ASP A 389 -8.89 -8.67 18.45
C ASP A 389 -9.02 -7.27 17.83
N PRO A 390 -10.25 -6.76 17.61
CA PRO A 390 -10.44 -5.43 17.05
C PRO A 390 -9.94 -4.31 17.97
N LYS A 391 -9.73 -4.56 19.27
CA LYS A 391 -9.23 -3.57 20.26
C LYS A 391 -7.72 -3.68 20.49
N GLY A 392 -7.06 -4.66 19.87
CA GLY A 392 -5.63 -4.87 20.00
C GLY A 392 -4.79 -3.66 19.56
N THR A 393 -3.51 -3.67 19.93
CA THR A 393 -2.59 -2.63 19.45
C THR A 393 -2.51 -2.66 17.92
N THR A 394 -2.15 -1.54 17.30
CA THR A 394 -2.02 -1.47 15.82
C THR A 394 -1.10 -2.56 15.26
N GLY A 395 0.00 -2.86 15.96
CA GLY A 395 0.91 -3.94 15.56
C GLY A 395 0.27 -5.33 15.62
N ASP A 396 -0.40 -5.65 16.73
CA ASP A 396 -1.06 -6.95 16.89
C ASP A 396 -2.17 -7.13 15.87
N ARG A 397 -2.97 -6.07 15.64
CA ARG A 397 -4.04 -6.06 14.63
C ARG A 397 -3.49 -6.30 13.22
N PHE A 398 -2.42 -5.61 12.83
CA PHE A 398 -1.87 -5.75 11.49
C PHE A 398 -1.25 -7.13 11.28
N SER A 399 -0.55 -7.67 12.30
CA SER A 399 -0.05 -9.04 12.24
C SER A 399 -1.19 -10.05 12.12
N ALA A 400 -2.26 -9.92 12.91
CA ALA A 400 -3.41 -10.81 12.84
C ALA A 400 -4.16 -10.70 11.50
N ALA A 401 -4.33 -9.49 10.95
CA ALA A 401 -4.96 -9.28 9.65
C ALA A 401 -4.15 -9.91 8.51
N ARG A 402 -2.81 -9.80 8.55
CA ARG A 402 -1.91 -10.48 7.62
C ARG A 402 -2.06 -12.00 7.69
N ASP A 403 -2.02 -12.57 8.88
CA ASP A 403 -2.13 -14.01 9.08
C ASP A 403 -3.50 -14.53 8.60
N LEU A 404 -4.57 -13.75 8.82
CA LEU A 404 -5.89 -14.06 8.28
C LEU A 404 -5.91 -14.01 6.75
N ARG A 405 -5.29 -12.99 6.14
CA ARG A 405 -5.22 -12.88 4.68
C ARG A 405 -4.53 -14.09 4.07
N GLU A 406 -3.36 -14.46 4.55
CA GLU A 406 -2.64 -15.66 4.08
C GLU A 406 -3.50 -16.93 4.19
N LYS A 407 -4.24 -17.10 5.28
CA LYS A 407 -5.12 -18.26 5.52
C LYS A 407 -6.40 -18.27 4.68
N LEU A 408 -6.91 -17.11 4.26
CA LEU A 408 -8.23 -17.00 3.64
C LEU A 408 -8.19 -16.78 2.12
N THR A 409 -7.16 -16.13 1.60
CA THR A 409 -6.99 -15.89 0.16
C THR A 409 -6.05 -16.90 -0.49
N GLY A 410 -5.23 -17.60 0.29
CA GLY A 410 -4.16 -18.44 -0.24
C GLY A 410 -3.09 -17.60 -0.94
N LYS A 411 -2.21 -18.28 -1.69
CA LYS A 411 -1.22 -17.60 -2.53
C LYS A 411 -1.92 -16.98 -3.75
N PRO A 412 -1.57 -15.75 -4.16
CA PRO A 412 -2.13 -15.14 -5.37
C PRO A 412 -1.99 -16.09 -6.56
N ALA A 413 -3.10 -16.35 -7.26
CA ALA A 413 -3.12 -17.18 -8.45
C ALA A 413 -2.68 -16.37 -9.67
N THR A 414 -1.45 -15.85 -9.68
CA THR A 414 -0.90 -15.25 -10.90
C THR A 414 -0.37 -16.36 -11.79
N GLN A 415 -1.14 -16.68 -12.83
CA GLN A 415 -0.50 -17.21 -14.03
C GLN A 415 0.35 -16.06 -14.60
N PRO A 416 1.62 -16.31 -14.97
CA PRO A 416 2.41 -15.30 -15.66
C PRO A 416 1.63 -14.85 -16.90
N VAL A 417 1.47 -13.53 -17.06
CA VAL A 417 0.94 -12.95 -18.30
C VAL A 417 1.84 -13.47 -19.42
N LYS A 418 1.27 -14.29 -20.30
CA LYS A 418 1.98 -14.90 -21.43
C LYS A 418 2.34 -13.88 -22.49
#